data_AF-A0AAW9K326-F1
#
_entry.id   AF-A0AAW9K326-F1
#
_cell.length_a   1.000
_cell.length_b   1.000
_cell.length_c   1.000
_cell.angle_alpha   90.00
_cell.angle_beta   90.00
_cell.angle_gamma   90.00
#
_symmetry.space_group_name_H-M   'P 1'
#
loop_
_entity.id
_entity.type
_entity.pdbx_description
1 polymer ?
#
loop_
_entity_poly.entity_id
_entity_poly.type
_entity_poly.pdbx_seq_one_letter_code
_entity_poly.pdbx_strand_id
1 'polypeptide(L)'
;MKHLFKRKGKQQAGTNPHPFQENEVIPNHIAIIMDGNGRWAQKKFLPRVAGHREGMNTVKKITKHANKLGVKVLTLYAFSTENWKRPTDEVSFLMQLPVDFFDTFVPDLIKENVKVNVMGFVDQLPDHTKKAVEKAIEDTKHNTGMILNFALNYGSRSEMLEATKIVAEKVQNNQLKLDEITEEVYAEALMTHTLGDYQDPDLLVRTSGEERISNFLLWQVAYSEFYFSKVLWPDFDEDVLETAIGVYQTRHRRFGGL
;
A
#
# COMPACT_ATOMS: atom_id res chain seq x y z
N MET A 1 11.80 -48.98 -11.46
CA MET A 1 11.72 -48.54 -10.05
C MET A 1 11.50 -47.03 -10.01
N LYS A 2 10.24 -46.61 -9.89
CA LYS A 2 9.84 -45.22 -9.62
C LYS A 2 9.37 -45.18 -8.17
N HIS A 3 10.14 -44.56 -7.29
CA HIS A 3 9.78 -44.23 -5.90
C HIS A 3 10.85 -43.26 -5.38
N LEU A 4 10.62 -42.29 -4.52
CA LEU A 4 9.43 -41.63 -4.00
C LEU A 4 10.00 -40.50 -3.12
N PHE A 5 9.91 -39.24 -3.51
CA PHE A 5 10.07 -38.13 -2.55
C PHE A 5 8.81 -37.28 -2.58
N LYS A 6 7.88 -37.68 -1.70
CA LYS A 6 6.67 -36.93 -1.33
C LYS A 6 7.10 -35.59 -0.70
N ARG A 7 6.86 -34.48 -1.40
CA ARG A 7 6.71 -33.15 -0.79
C ARG A 7 5.55 -33.23 0.21
N LYS A 8 5.84 -33.12 1.51
CA LYS A 8 4.84 -32.98 2.57
C LYS A 8 4.31 -31.54 2.57
N GLY A 9 2.98 -31.41 2.47
CA GLY A 9 2.20 -30.34 3.10
C GLY A 9 2.16 -28.97 2.42
N LYS A 10 1.57 -28.85 1.22
CA LYS A 10 0.75 -27.67 0.93
C LYS A 10 -0.60 -27.93 1.61
N GLN A 11 -1.01 -27.06 2.54
CA GLN A 11 -2.41 -26.99 2.94
C GLN A 11 -3.23 -26.86 1.66
N GLN A 12 -4.27 -27.69 1.53
CA GLN A 12 -5.21 -27.64 0.42
C GLN A 12 -5.73 -26.21 0.31
N ALA A 13 -5.32 -25.52 -0.75
CA ALA A 13 -6.06 -24.38 -1.25
C ALA A 13 -7.45 -24.93 -1.61
N GLY A 14 -8.45 -24.61 -0.79
CA GLY A 14 -9.84 -24.81 -1.17
C GLY A 14 -10.04 -24.16 -2.53
N THR A 15 -10.84 -24.80 -3.38
CA THR A 15 -11.28 -24.28 -4.67
C THR A 15 -11.58 -22.79 -4.54
N ASN A 16 -10.75 -21.93 -5.16
CA ASN A 16 -10.95 -20.49 -5.08
C ASN A 16 -12.28 -20.19 -5.79
N PRO A 17 -13.33 -19.73 -5.07
CA PRO A 17 -14.65 -19.55 -5.67
C PRO A 17 -14.67 -18.41 -6.69
N HIS A 18 -13.61 -17.58 -6.74
CA HIS A 18 -13.48 -16.43 -7.62
C HIS A 18 -12.10 -16.48 -8.30
N PRO A 19 -11.93 -17.28 -9.37
CA PRO A 19 -10.65 -17.35 -10.08
C PRO A 19 -10.34 -16.00 -10.73
N PHE A 20 -9.08 -15.59 -10.66
CA PHE A 20 -8.57 -14.44 -11.42
C PHE A 20 -8.77 -14.67 -12.91
N GLN A 21 -9.24 -13.64 -13.61
CA GLN A 21 -9.40 -13.66 -15.06
C GLN A 21 -8.54 -12.54 -15.67
N GLU A 22 -7.51 -12.92 -16.41
CA GLU A 22 -6.53 -11.98 -17.00
C GLU A 22 -7.17 -11.00 -18.01
N ASN A 23 -8.25 -11.41 -18.68
CA ASN A 23 -8.95 -10.59 -19.67
C ASN A 23 -10.05 -9.70 -19.09
N GLU A 24 -10.27 -9.75 -17.77
CA GLU A 24 -11.26 -8.93 -17.08
C GLU A 24 -10.63 -7.67 -16.49
N VAL A 25 -11.47 -6.75 -16.00
CA VAL A 25 -11.02 -5.45 -15.47
C VAL A 25 -10.01 -5.64 -14.33
N ILE A 26 -8.85 -5.00 -14.46
CA ILE A 26 -7.84 -4.88 -13.42
C ILE A 26 -8.09 -3.58 -12.65
N PRO A 27 -8.06 -3.58 -11.30
CA PRO A 27 -8.14 -2.34 -10.53
C PRO A 27 -6.98 -1.42 -10.89
N ASN A 28 -7.28 -0.16 -11.20
CA ASN A 28 -6.27 0.85 -11.50
C ASN A 28 -5.43 1.14 -10.25
N HIS A 29 -6.07 1.23 -9.09
CA HIS A 29 -5.40 1.51 -7.82
C HIS A 29 -5.70 0.43 -6.77
N ILE A 30 -4.65 -0.25 -6.33
CA ILE A 30 -4.70 -1.19 -5.21
C ILE A 30 -4.01 -0.57 -3.99
N ALA A 31 -4.69 -0.55 -2.86
CA ALA A 31 -4.12 -0.13 -1.57
C ALA A 31 -3.97 -1.34 -0.64
N ILE A 32 -2.79 -1.56 -0.05
CA ILE A 32 -2.50 -2.75 0.77
C ILE A 32 -2.07 -2.36 2.19
N ILE A 33 -2.78 -2.91 3.18
CA ILE A 33 -2.37 -2.92 4.59
C ILE A 33 -1.55 -4.19 4.84
N MET A 34 -0.23 -4.04 4.90
CA MET A 34 0.77 -5.12 5.00
C MET A 34 0.90 -5.68 6.44
N ASP A 35 -0.18 -6.23 6.98
CA ASP A 35 -0.26 -6.76 8.34
C ASP A 35 0.26 -8.22 8.43
N GLY A 36 0.70 -8.62 9.62
CA GLY A 36 1.08 -10.00 9.93
C GLY A 36 2.58 -10.28 10.04
N ASN A 37 3.45 -9.30 9.75
CA ASN A 37 4.92 -9.46 9.82
C ASN A 37 5.41 -10.04 11.16
N GLY A 38 5.02 -9.43 12.28
CA GLY A 38 5.42 -9.91 13.61
C GLY A 38 4.86 -11.29 13.96
N ARG A 39 3.60 -11.56 13.58
CA ARG A 39 2.94 -12.88 13.78
C ARG A 39 3.63 -13.98 12.97
N TRP A 40 4.07 -13.65 11.76
CA TRP A 40 4.80 -14.58 10.89
C TRP A 40 6.13 -15.00 11.52
N ALA A 41 6.89 -14.02 12.04
CA ALA A 41 8.15 -14.29 12.72
C ALA A 41 7.96 -15.16 13.97
N GLN A 42 6.96 -14.82 14.80
CA GLN A 42 6.63 -15.57 16.02
C GLN A 42 6.27 -17.02 15.72
N LYS A 43 5.47 -17.29 14.68
CA LYS A 43 5.13 -18.67 14.24
C LYS A 43 6.36 -19.51 13.87
N LYS A 44 7.48 -18.86 13.55
CA LYS A 44 8.75 -19.48 13.16
C LYS A 44 9.81 -19.40 14.26
N PHE A 45 9.45 -18.95 15.46
CA PHE A 45 10.37 -18.71 16.58
C PHE A 45 11.50 -17.72 16.24
N LEU A 46 11.21 -16.73 15.39
CA LEU A 46 12.13 -15.69 14.98
C LEU A 46 11.79 -14.32 15.63
N PRO A 47 12.78 -13.41 15.78
CA PRO A 47 12.52 -12.03 16.18
C PRO A 47 11.58 -11.32 15.18
N ARG A 48 10.72 -10.40 15.66
CA ARG A 48 9.76 -9.64 14.83
C ARG A 48 10.41 -8.96 13.61
N VAL A 49 11.63 -8.46 13.82
CA VAL A 49 12.52 -7.86 12.81
C VAL A 49 12.68 -8.76 11.57
N ALA A 50 12.81 -10.08 11.75
CA ALA A 50 12.93 -11.03 10.63
C ALA A 50 11.67 -11.05 9.77
N GLY A 51 10.49 -10.96 10.38
CA GLY A 51 9.23 -10.87 9.65
C GLY A 51 9.11 -9.61 8.80
N HIS A 52 9.60 -8.47 9.31
CA HIS A 52 9.64 -7.23 8.54
C HIS A 52 10.62 -7.29 7.35
N ARG A 53 11.78 -7.95 7.50
CA ARG A 53 12.71 -8.18 6.38
C ARG A 53 12.08 -9.05 5.29
N GLU A 54 11.39 -10.13 5.66
CA GLU A 54 10.67 -10.94 4.66
C GLU A 54 9.47 -10.20 4.05
N GLY A 55 8.81 -9.35 4.84
CA GLY A 55 7.79 -8.43 4.33
C GLY A 55 8.34 -7.49 3.25
N MET A 56 9.59 -7.05 3.36
CA MET A 56 10.25 -6.24 2.34
C MET A 56 10.47 -7.01 1.03
N ASN A 57 10.89 -8.28 1.11
CA ASN A 57 10.99 -9.16 -0.06
C ASN A 57 9.62 -9.36 -0.74
N THR A 58 8.56 -9.39 0.06
CA THR A 58 7.18 -9.50 -0.42
C THR A 58 6.75 -8.26 -1.20
N VAL A 59 7.05 -7.05 -0.70
CA VAL A 59 6.82 -5.80 -1.45
C VAL A 59 7.41 -5.87 -2.84
N LYS A 60 8.65 -6.36 -2.95
CA LYS A 60 9.35 -6.51 -4.23
C LYS A 60 8.62 -7.44 -5.20
N LYS A 61 8.17 -8.61 -4.74
CA LYS A 61 7.42 -9.56 -5.58
C LYS A 61 6.09 -8.97 -6.06
N ILE A 62 5.32 -8.44 -5.12
CA ILE A 62 3.98 -7.89 -5.38
C ILE A 62 4.04 -6.66 -6.27
N THR A 63 5.03 -5.78 -6.10
CA THR A 63 5.24 -4.63 -7.00
C THR A 63 5.48 -5.08 -8.44
N LYS A 64 6.39 -6.03 -8.65
CA LYS A 64 6.68 -6.54 -10.01
C LYS A 64 5.46 -7.20 -10.63
N HIS A 65 4.70 -7.97 -9.85
CA HIS A 65 3.51 -8.64 -10.35
C HIS A 65 2.39 -7.65 -10.68
N ALA A 66 2.07 -6.73 -9.77
CA ALA A 66 1.07 -5.68 -9.99
C ALA A 66 1.39 -4.83 -11.23
N ASN A 67 2.67 -4.47 -11.43
CA ASN A 67 3.11 -3.73 -12.61
C ASN A 67 2.86 -4.53 -13.91
N LYS A 68 3.15 -5.84 -13.91
CA LYS A 68 2.88 -6.72 -15.07
C LYS A 68 1.40 -6.88 -15.37
N LEU A 69 0.56 -6.93 -14.33
CA LEU A 69 -0.90 -6.99 -14.47
C LEU A 69 -1.50 -5.65 -14.97
N GLY A 70 -0.71 -4.57 -15.02
CA GLY A 70 -1.14 -3.29 -15.57
C GLY A 70 -1.79 -2.34 -14.57
N VAL A 71 -1.69 -2.64 -13.26
CA VAL A 71 -2.08 -1.74 -12.16
C VAL A 71 -1.37 -0.39 -12.33
N LYS A 72 -2.09 0.71 -12.11
CA LYS A 72 -1.58 2.08 -12.29
C LYS A 72 -0.96 2.63 -11.01
N VAL A 73 -1.55 2.33 -9.86
CA VAL A 73 -1.04 2.71 -8.55
C VAL A 73 -1.10 1.53 -7.57
N LEU A 74 0.01 1.25 -6.91
CA LEU A 74 0.07 0.37 -5.75
C LEU A 74 0.44 1.21 -4.52
N THR A 75 -0.52 1.41 -3.62
CA THR A 75 -0.27 2.12 -2.36
C THR A 75 -0.05 1.15 -1.21
N LEU A 76 1.06 1.29 -0.49
CA LEU A 76 1.44 0.39 0.59
C LEU A 76 1.44 1.12 1.94
N TYR A 77 0.72 0.57 2.92
CA TYR A 77 0.73 1.12 4.27
C TYR A 77 1.98 0.67 5.03
N ALA A 78 3.07 1.42 4.86
CA ALA A 78 4.39 1.03 5.37
C ALA A 78 4.61 1.43 6.84
N PHE A 79 4.15 2.61 7.26
CA PHE A 79 4.26 3.04 8.66
C PHE A 79 3.15 4.03 9.04
N SER A 80 2.38 3.72 10.11
CA SER A 80 1.30 4.60 10.59
C SER A 80 1.75 5.62 11.63
N THR A 81 1.01 6.71 11.77
CA THR A 81 1.18 7.70 12.85
C THR A 81 1.07 7.09 14.25
N GLU A 82 0.30 6.02 14.44
CA GLU A 82 0.17 5.33 15.72
C GLU A 82 1.33 4.38 15.99
N ASN A 83 2.17 4.07 15.00
CA ASN A 83 3.33 3.18 15.18
C ASN A 83 4.44 3.82 16.02
N TRP A 84 4.44 5.14 16.21
CA TRP A 84 5.30 5.83 17.18
C TRP A 84 5.07 5.39 18.64
N LYS A 85 3.92 4.79 18.95
CA LYS A 85 3.62 4.24 20.30
C LYS A 85 4.32 2.91 20.59
N ARG A 86 5.04 2.33 19.62
CA ARG A 86 5.77 1.07 19.78
C ARG A 86 7.10 1.28 20.54
N PRO A 87 7.73 0.22 21.07
CA PRO A 87 9.04 0.32 21.71
C PRO A 87 10.07 1.01 20.80
N THR A 88 10.95 1.83 21.38
CA THR A 88 11.95 2.66 20.67
C THR A 88 12.85 1.84 19.74
N ASP A 89 13.21 0.62 20.13
CA ASP A 89 14.04 -0.28 19.31
C ASP A 89 13.29 -0.76 18.06
N GLU A 90 11.98 -1.04 18.18
CA GLU A 90 11.13 -1.42 17.03
C GLU A 90 10.92 -0.21 16.11
N VAL A 91 10.68 0.98 16.66
CA VAL A 91 10.55 2.22 15.87
C VAL A 91 11.85 2.53 15.12
N SER A 92 13.00 2.48 15.79
CA SER A 92 14.29 2.77 15.17
C SER A 92 14.59 1.81 14.02
N PHE A 93 14.31 0.51 14.21
CA PHE A 93 14.44 -0.47 13.15
C PHE A 93 13.48 -0.21 11.98
N LEU A 94 12.22 0.12 12.27
CA LEU A 94 11.23 0.43 11.23
C LEU A 94 11.62 1.67 10.40
N MET A 95 12.30 2.66 11.00
CA MET A 95 12.80 3.83 10.29
C MET A 95 14.03 3.53 9.41
N GLN A 96 14.77 2.45 9.70
CA GLN A 96 15.89 1.99 8.87
C GLN A 96 15.42 1.22 7.63
N LEU A 97 14.26 0.54 7.71
CA LEU A 97 13.75 -0.30 6.61
C LEU A 97 13.59 0.43 5.27
N PRO A 98 13.08 1.68 5.19
CA PRO A 98 13.04 2.39 3.91
C PRO A 98 14.41 2.59 3.29
N VAL A 99 15.46 2.81 4.10
CA VAL A 99 16.84 2.92 3.58
C VAL A 99 17.27 1.61 2.95
N ASP A 100 17.17 0.51 3.71
CA ASP A 100 17.54 -0.83 3.23
C ASP A 100 16.75 -1.23 1.98
N PHE A 101 15.45 -0.88 1.96
CA PHE A 101 14.57 -1.12 0.84
C PHE A 101 14.98 -0.32 -0.40
N PHE A 102 15.15 1.00 -0.28
CA PHE A 102 15.44 1.84 -1.43
C PHE A 102 16.84 1.56 -1.99
N ASP A 103 17.85 1.37 -1.14
CA ASP A 103 19.21 1.08 -1.57
C ASP A 103 19.30 -0.21 -2.39
N THR A 104 18.48 -1.22 -2.05
CA THR A 104 18.51 -2.53 -2.72
C THR A 104 17.51 -2.67 -3.85
N PHE A 105 16.38 -1.97 -3.79
CA PHE A 105 15.26 -2.21 -4.70
C PHE A 105 15.04 -1.13 -5.75
N VAL A 106 15.51 0.11 -5.55
CA VAL A 106 15.39 1.17 -6.56
C VAL A 106 15.96 0.76 -7.93
N PRO A 107 17.12 0.08 -8.04
CA PRO A 107 17.61 -0.38 -9.34
C PRO A 107 16.63 -1.30 -10.09
N ASP A 108 15.92 -2.14 -9.35
CA ASP A 108 14.88 -3.01 -9.91
C ASP A 108 13.64 -2.19 -10.29
N LEU A 109 13.23 -1.20 -9.48
CA LEU A 109 12.10 -0.30 -9.82
C LEU A 109 12.35 0.46 -11.12
N ILE A 110 13.57 0.96 -11.32
CA ILE A 110 13.99 1.63 -12.56
C ILE A 110 13.88 0.67 -13.74
N LYS A 111 14.40 -0.55 -13.61
CA LYS A 111 14.33 -1.57 -14.66
C LYS A 111 12.89 -1.91 -15.06
N GLU A 112 11.98 -1.90 -14.10
CA GLU A 112 10.56 -2.20 -14.30
C GLU A 112 9.73 -0.95 -14.68
N ASN A 113 10.36 0.21 -14.91
CA ASN A 113 9.72 1.50 -15.21
C ASN A 113 8.70 1.93 -14.13
N VAL A 114 8.94 1.60 -12.87
CA VAL A 114 8.06 1.96 -11.74
C VAL A 114 8.49 3.31 -11.16
N LYS A 115 7.53 4.21 -10.98
CA LYS A 115 7.75 5.53 -10.36
C LYS A 115 7.47 5.46 -8.85
N VAL A 116 8.40 5.93 -8.03
CA VAL A 116 8.19 6.00 -6.57
C VAL A 116 7.46 7.29 -6.23
N ASN A 117 6.43 7.18 -5.39
CA ASN A 117 5.78 8.29 -4.70
C ASN A 117 5.75 8.02 -3.20
N VAL A 118 5.74 9.07 -2.38
CA VAL A 118 5.61 8.93 -0.92
C VAL A 118 4.60 9.96 -0.41
N MET A 119 3.72 9.51 0.47
CA MET A 119 2.77 10.33 1.20
C MET A 119 2.87 10.10 2.71
N GLY A 120 2.41 11.08 3.49
CA GLY A 120 2.52 11.12 4.94
C GLY A 120 3.50 12.21 5.43
N PHE A 121 3.76 12.24 6.73
CA PHE A 121 4.58 13.29 7.35
C PHE A 121 6.08 12.98 7.26
N VAL A 122 6.63 13.06 6.05
CA VAL A 122 8.02 12.73 5.72
C VAL A 122 9.02 13.63 6.48
N ASP A 123 8.66 14.89 6.73
CA ASP A 123 9.51 15.83 7.48
C ASP A 123 9.73 15.44 8.95
N GLN A 124 8.93 14.52 9.49
CA GLN A 124 9.10 13.98 10.84
C GLN A 124 9.93 12.69 10.87
N LEU A 125 10.36 12.20 9.70
CA LEU A 125 11.23 11.03 9.63
C LEU A 125 12.67 11.42 9.97
N PRO A 126 13.50 10.48 10.46
CA PRO A 126 14.93 10.71 10.62
C PRO A 126 15.60 11.12 9.29
N ASP A 127 16.61 11.98 9.37
CA ASP A 127 17.31 12.53 8.19
C ASP A 127 17.81 11.47 7.20
N HIS A 128 18.28 10.32 7.70
CA HIS A 128 18.76 9.23 6.84
C HIS A 128 17.61 8.61 6.03
N THR A 129 16.45 8.40 6.66
CA THR A 129 15.24 7.90 6.01
C THR A 129 14.71 8.91 4.99
N LYS A 130 14.67 10.19 5.36
CA LYS A 130 14.23 11.27 4.48
C LYS A 130 15.10 11.36 3.21
N LYS A 131 16.42 11.33 3.36
CA LYS A 131 17.37 11.31 2.22
C LYS A 131 17.18 10.10 1.31
N ALA A 132 16.95 8.91 1.86
CA ALA A 132 16.70 7.71 1.06
C ALA A 132 15.39 7.81 0.26
N VAL A 133 14.33 8.37 0.87
CA VAL A 133 13.05 8.65 0.20
C VAL A 133 13.24 9.65 -0.95
N GLU A 134 13.88 10.80 -0.68
CA GLU A 134 14.13 11.84 -1.68
C GLU A 134 14.94 11.29 -2.86
N LYS A 135 15.99 10.50 -2.58
CA LYS A 135 16.79 9.84 -3.60
C LYS A 135 15.96 8.88 -4.46
N ALA A 136 15.11 8.05 -3.86
CA ALA A 136 14.28 7.11 -4.60
C ALA A 136 13.25 7.80 -5.52
N ILE A 137 12.67 8.91 -5.06
CA ILE A 137 11.76 9.74 -5.87
C ILE A 137 12.53 10.35 -7.05
N GLU A 138 13.70 10.94 -6.80
CA GLU A 138 14.54 11.56 -7.83
C GLU A 138 15.01 10.55 -8.88
N ASP A 139 15.52 9.38 -8.44
CA ASP A 139 16.02 8.32 -9.31
C ASP A 139 14.94 7.73 -10.24
N THR A 140 13.66 7.82 -9.84
CA THR A 140 12.53 7.25 -10.59
C THR A 140 11.60 8.30 -11.19
N LYS A 141 11.93 9.60 -11.10
CA LYS A 141 11.03 10.70 -11.49
C LYS A 141 10.59 10.69 -12.96
N HIS A 142 11.44 10.14 -13.84
CA HIS A 142 11.20 10.05 -15.27
C HIS A 142 10.48 8.75 -15.68
N ASN A 143 10.25 7.83 -14.74
CA ASN A 143 9.50 6.62 -15.01
C ASN A 143 8.03 6.96 -15.26
N THR A 144 7.42 6.19 -16.16
CA THR A 144 6.06 6.42 -16.68
C THR A 144 5.13 5.23 -16.47
N GLY A 145 5.63 4.14 -15.89
CA GLY A 145 4.83 2.97 -15.56
C GLY A 145 4.06 3.15 -14.25
N MET A 146 3.79 2.02 -13.57
CA MET A 146 3.04 2.02 -12.32
C MET A 146 3.68 2.94 -11.27
N ILE A 147 2.84 3.65 -10.50
CA ILE A 147 3.26 4.40 -9.32
C ILE A 147 3.26 3.45 -8.11
N LEU A 148 4.42 3.29 -7.49
CA LEU A 148 4.53 2.65 -6.18
C LEU A 148 4.49 3.75 -5.11
N ASN A 149 3.35 3.89 -4.46
CA ASN A 149 3.09 4.93 -3.47
C ASN A 149 3.27 4.39 -2.04
N PHE A 150 4.19 4.97 -1.28
CA PHE A 150 4.39 4.58 0.13
C PHE A 150 3.68 5.54 1.07
N ALA A 151 2.85 4.99 1.95
CA ALA A 151 2.30 5.71 3.09
C ALA A 151 3.27 5.58 4.29
N LEU A 152 4.12 6.59 4.50
CA LEU A 152 5.14 6.64 5.55
C LEU A 152 4.81 7.70 6.58
N ASN A 153 4.75 7.31 7.85
CA ASN A 153 4.26 8.17 8.92
C ASN A 153 2.90 8.79 8.53
N TYR A 154 1.98 7.94 8.08
CA TYR A 154 0.71 8.35 7.51
C TYR A 154 -0.47 7.93 8.40
N GLY A 155 -1.47 8.80 8.50
CA GLY A 155 -2.75 8.51 9.13
C GLY A 155 -3.82 9.44 8.55
N SER A 156 -4.91 8.88 8.07
CA SER A 156 -5.91 9.62 7.29
C SER A 156 -6.61 10.72 8.10
N ARG A 157 -6.86 10.50 9.40
CA ARG A 157 -7.36 11.58 10.28
C ARG A 157 -6.43 12.79 10.34
N SER A 158 -5.11 12.56 10.35
CA SER A 158 -4.12 13.64 10.36
C SER A 158 -4.00 14.30 8.99
N GLU A 159 -4.07 13.52 7.90
CA GLU A 159 -4.15 14.04 6.53
C GLU A 159 -5.38 14.96 6.37
N MET A 160 -6.57 14.50 6.76
CA MET A 160 -7.81 15.28 6.68
C MET A 160 -7.74 16.56 7.52
N LEU A 161 -7.09 16.51 8.68
CA LEU A 161 -6.86 17.71 9.49
C LEU A 161 -5.96 18.72 8.77
N GLU A 162 -4.86 18.28 8.14
CA GLU A 162 -4.01 19.17 7.35
C GLU A 162 -4.72 19.70 6.10
N ALA A 163 -5.46 18.85 5.37
CA ALA A 163 -6.27 19.28 4.23
C ALA A 163 -7.27 20.36 4.63
N THR A 164 -7.91 20.21 5.79
CA THR A 164 -8.82 21.22 6.35
C THR A 164 -8.11 22.55 6.61
N LYS A 165 -6.89 22.53 7.14
CA LYS A 165 -6.09 23.75 7.35
C LYS A 165 -5.70 24.41 6.03
N ILE A 166 -5.28 23.63 5.03
CA ILE A 166 -4.95 24.12 3.69
C ILE A 166 -6.15 24.84 3.06
N VAL A 167 -7.33 24.21 3.11
CA VAL A 167 -8.58 24.82 2.58
C VAL A 167 -8.94 26.09 3.36
N ALA A 168 -8.86 26.05 4.69
CA ALA A 168 -9.15 27.21 5.54
C ALA A 168 -8.20 28.38 5.28
N GLU A 169 -6.91 28.11 5.05
CA GLU A 169 -5.90 29.14 4.71
C GLU A 169 -6.20 29.77 3.34
N LYS A 170 -6.58 28.98 2.33
CA LYS A 170 -7.03 29.50 1.03
C LYS A 170 -8.24 30.43 1.19
N VAL A 171 -9.20 30.09 2.06
CA VAL A 171 -10.35 30.95 2.36
C VAL A 171 -9.93 32.24 3.06
N GLN A 172 -9.08 32.14 4.10
CA GLN A 172 -8.58 33.30 4.84
C GLN A 172 -7.80 34.28 3.93
N ASN A 173 -7.08 33.76 2.95
CA ASN A 173 -6.30 34.54 2.00
C ASN A 173 -7.10 35.03 0.77
N ASN A 174 -8.43 34.88 0.77
CA ASN A 174 -9.33 35.22 -0.34
C ASN A 174 -8.99 34.53 -1.68
N GLN A 175 -8.38 33.33 -1.62
CA GLN A 175 -8.06 32.50 -2.78
C GLN A 175 -9.17 31.49 -3.12
N LEU A 176 -10.13 31.30 -2.20
CA LEU A 176 -11.27 30.40 -2.31
C LEU A 176 -12.42 30.95 -1.47
N LYS A 177 -13.67 30.91 -1.95
CA LYS A 177 -14.83 31.25 -1.11
C LYS A 177 -15.38 30.01 -0.39
N LEU A 178 -16.12 30.24 0.71
CA LEU A 178 -16.71 29.17 1.49
C LEU A 178 -17.71 28.31 0.70
N ASP A 179 -18.49 28.93 -0.18
CA ASP A 179 -19.48 28.29 -1.06
C ASP A 179 -18.85 27.60 -2.28
N GLU A 180 -17.56 27.83 -2.53
CA GLU A 180 -16.77 27.16 -3.57
C GLU A 180 -16.07 25.90 -3.06
N ILE A 181 -16.19 25.56 -1.77
CA ILE A 181 -15.64 24.32 -1.21
C ILE A 181 -16.52 23.13 -1.63
N THR A 182 -15.94 22.24 -2.43
CA THR A 182 -16.56 20.98 -2.89
C THR A 182 -15.74 19.77 -2.45
N GLU A 183 -16.24 18.55 -2.72
CA GLU A 183 -15.48 17.31 -2.50
C GLU A 183 -14.20 17.30 -3.33
N GLU A 184 -14.23 17.82 -4.56
CA GLU A 184 -13.07 17.94 -5.43
C GLU A 184 -12.01 18.89 -4.85
N VAL A 185 -12.44 20.06 -4.37
CA VAL A 185 -11.54 21.03 -3.72
C VAL A 185 -10.89 20.44 -2.46
N TYR A 186 -11.64 19.64 -1.70
CA TYR A 186 -11.10 18.96 -0.53
C TYR A 186 -10.12 17.84 -0.93
N ALA A 187 -10.45 17.06 -1.97
CA ALA A 187 -9.60 16.00 -2.50
C ALA A 187 -8.25 16.55 -3.01
N GLU A 188 -8.25 17.72 -3.66
CA GLU A 188 -7.03 18.43 -4.07
C GLU A 188 -6.11 18.81 -2.89
N ALA A 189 -6.65 18.93 -1.68
CA ALA A 189 -5.88 19.21 -0.48
C ALA A 189 -5.38 17.95 0.25
N LEU A 190 -5.83 16.75 -0.13
CA LEU A 190 -5.37 15.47 0.42
C LEU A 190 -4.06 15.05 -0.25
N MET A 191 -3.22 14.28 0.45
CA MET A 191 -1.89 13.89 -0.04
C MET A 191 -1.96 13.00 -1.30
N THR A 192 -3.08 12.29 -1.48
CA THR A 192 -3.35 11.46 -2.65
C THR A 192 -3.65 12.23 -3.93
N HIS A 193 -3.87 13.56 -3.88
CA HIS A 193 -4.11 14.38 -5.08
C HIS A 193 -2.98 14.23 -6.12
N THR A 194 -1.77 13.94 -5.66
CA THR A 194 -0.57 13.72 -6.49
C THR A 194 -0.67 12.51 -7.42
N LEU A 195 -1.63 11.61 -7.17
CA LEU A 195 -1.91 10.41 -7.96
C LEU A 195 -2.89 10.66 -9.12
N GLY A 196 -3.45 11.87 -9.23
CA GLY A 196 -4.37 12.26 -10.31
C GLY A 196 -5.65 11.44 -10.30
N ASP A 197 -6.05 10.94 -11.47
CA ASP A 197 -7.26 10.12 -11.66
C ASP A 197 -7.27 8.81 -10.82
N TYR A 198 -6.12 8.44 -10.25
CA TYR A 198 -5.94 7.25 -9.43
C TYR A 198 -5.75 7.59 -7.94
N GLN A 199 -6.31 8.71 -7.47
CA GLN A 199 -6.23 9.10 -6.06
C GLN A 199 -7.03 8.17 -5.12
N ASP A 200 -8.11 7.59 -5.63
CA ASP A 200 -8.99 6.70 -4.88
C ASP A 200 -8.74 5.23 -5.24
N PRO A 201 -8.48 4.35 -4.25
CA PRO A 201 -8.31 2.94 -4.51
C PRO A 201 -9.58 2.29 -5.05
N ASP A 202 -9.43 1.43 -6.05
CA ASP A 202 -10.49 0.53 -6.48
C ASP A 202 -10.63 -0.63 -5.50
N LEU A 203 -9.50 -1.13 -4.99
CA LEU A 203 -9.40 -2.30 -4.14
C LEU A 203 -8.49 -2.01 -2.93
N LEU A 204 -9.04 -2.18 -1.73
CA LEU A 204 -8.28 -2.25 -0.49
C LEU A 204 -8.06 -3.72 -0.10
N VAL A 205 -6.79 -4.13 0.00
CA VAL A 205 -6.40 -5.42 0.52
C VAL A 205 -5.83 -5.26 1.93
N ARG A 206 -6.25 -6.12 2.86
CA ARG A 206 -5.58 -6.27 4.15
C ARG A 206 -5.26 -7.72 4.41
N THR A 207 -4.00 -7.97 4.80
CA THR A 207 -3.52 -9.30 5.15
C THR A 207 -3.79 -9.63 6.63
N SER A 208 -3.43 -10.85 7.03
CA SER A 208 -3.45 -11.41 8.39
C SER A 208 -4.80 -11.75 9.02
N GLY A 209 -5.90 -11.53 8.31
CA GLY A 209 -7.26 -11.85 8.76
C GLY A 209 -7.91 -10.80 9.66
N GLU A 210 -7.27 -9.64 9.84
CA GLU A 210 -7.88 -8.53 10.58
C GLU A 210 -8.84 -7.75 9.68
N GLU A 211 -10.07 -7.52 10.15
CA GLU A 211 -11.13 -6.86 9.38
C GLU A 211 -11.34 -5.41 9.85
N ARG A 212 -10.37 -4.55 9.54
CA ARG A 212 -10.43 -3.11 9.82
C ARG A 212 -9.48 -2.36 8.89
N ILE A 213 -9.70 -1.06 8.71
CA ILE A 213 -8.84 -0.22 7.85
C ILE A 213 -7.74 0.53 8.62
N SER A 214 -7.88 0.63 9.95
CA SER A 214 -6.83 1.18 10.83
C SER A 214 -6.30 2.57 10.42
N ASN A 215 -7.21 3.53 10.19
CA ASN A 215 -6.86 4.93 9.84
C ASN A 215 -6.13 5.07 8.49
N PHE A 216 -6.26 4.08 7.60
CA PHE A 216 -5.69 4.13 6.26
C PHE A 216 -6.72 4.62 5.24
N LEU A 217 -6.41 5.72 4.55
CA LEU A 217 -7.15 6.23 3.39
C LEU A 217 -8.67 6.40 3.62
N LEU A 218 -9.08 6.92 4.78
CA LEU A 218 -10.50 6.96 5.19
C LEU A 218 -11.40 7.69 4.19
N TRP A 219 -10.91 8.78 3.61
CA TRP A 219 -11.63 9.52 2.58
C TRP A 219 -11.67 8.73 1.27
N GLN A 220 -10.50 8.29 0.82
CA GLN A 220 -10.28 7.70 -0.50
C GLN A 220 -10.94 6.32 -0.64
N VAL A 221 -11.12 5.59 0.46
CA VAL A 221 -11.70 4.24 0.44
C VAL A 221 -13.23 4.19 0.54
N ALA A 222 -13.91 5.35 0.44
CA ALA A 222 -15.36 5.45 0.61
C ALA A 222 -16.15 4.50 -0.31
N TYR A 223 -15.64 4.24 -1.53
CA TYR A 223 -16.24 3.36 -2.53
C TYR A 223 -15.30 2.26 -3.05
N SER A 224 -14.24 1.94 -2.29
CA SER A 224 -13.36 0.82 -2.64
C SER A 224 -14.00 -0.51 -2.27
N GLU A 225 -13.70 -1.54 -3.04
CA GLU A 225 -13.96 -2.92 -2.62
C GLU A 225 -12.92 -3.37 -1.60
N PHE A 226 -13.32 -4.17 -0.62
CA PHE A 226 -12.43 -4.65 0.44
C PHE A 226 -12.18 -6.16 0.33
N TYR A 227 -10.92 -6.55 0.42
CA TYR A 227 -10.51 -7.95 0.50
C TYR A 227 -9.63 -8.20 1.73
N PHE A 228 -10.14 -8.98 2.67
CA PHE A 228 -9.46 -9.36 3.90
C PHE A 228 -8.87 -10.77 3.76
N SER A 229 -7.56 -10.85 3.50
CA SER A 229 -6.84 -12.12 3.39
C SER A 229 -6.39 -12.63 4.75
N LYS A 230 -6.58 -13.93 5.00
CA LYS A 230 -6.04 -14.61 6.19
C LYS A 230 -4.53 -14.87 6.11
N VAL A 231 -3.93 -14.71 4.93
CA VAL A 231 -2.49 -14.89 4.70
C VAL A 231 -1.71 -13.78 5.39
N LEU A 232 -0.62 -14.12 6.09
CA LEU A 232 0.26 -13.13 6.71
C LEU A 232 1.13 -12.46 5.62
N TRP A 233 1.43 -11.16 5.75
CA TRP A 233 2.14 -10.42 4.70
C TRP A 233 3.39 -11.12 4.14
N PRO A 234 4.32 -11.68 4.94
CA PRO A 234 5.50 -12.36 4.37
C PRO A 234 5.21 -13.62 3.55
N ASP A 235 4.01 -14.20 3.66
CA ASP A 235 3.56 -15.34 2.86
C ASP A 235 2.60 -14.90 1.73
N PHE A 236 2.36 -13.59 1.54
CA PHE A 236 1.46 -13.06 0.51
C PHE A 236 2.18 -13.05 -0.85
N ASP A 237 1.79 -13.94 -1.75
CA ASP A 237 2.43 -14.11 -3.07
C ASP A 237 1.52 -13.65 -4.21
N GLU A 238 2.01 -13.84 -5.44
CA GLU A 238 1.34 -13.49 -6.69
C GLU A 238 -0.04 -14.14 -6.81
N ASP A 239 -0.18 -15.41 -6.42
CA ASP A 239 -1.45 -16.16 -6.45
C ASP A 239 -2.49 -15.53 -5.49
N VAL A 240 -2.04 -15.04 -4.33
CA VAL A 240 -2.93 -14.37 -3.36
C VAL A 240 -3.35 -12.98 -3.85
N LEU A 241 -2.46 -12.23 -4.52
CA LEU A 241 -2.82 -10.97 -5.16
C LEU A 241 -3.86 -11.18 -6.25
N GLU A 242 -3.64 -12.16 -7.13
CA GLU A 242 -4.58 -12.55 -8.18
C GLU A 242 -5.93 -12.97 -7.59
N THR A 243 -5.93 -13.71 -6.48
CA THR A 243 -7.17 -14.04 -5.78
C THR A 243 -7.93 -12.80 -5.31
N ALA A 244 -7.23 -11.78 -4.78
CA ALA A 244 -7.85 -10.52 -4.37
C ALA A 244 -8.47 -9.78 -5.57
N ILE A 245 -7.77 -9.78 -6.71
CA ILE A 245 -8.26 -9.18 -7.96
C ILE A 245 -9.43 -9.97 -8.54
N GLY A 246 -9.39 -11.31 -8.50
CA GLY A 246 -10.51 -12.17 -8.92
C GLY A 246 -11.77 -11.92 -8.11
N VAL A 247 -11.64 -11.69 -6.79
CA VAL A 247 -12.78 -11.24 -5.97
C VAL A 247 -13.29 -9.88 -6.43
N TYR A 248 -12.40 -8.90 -6.65
CA TYR A 248 -12.77 -7.57 -7.17
C TYR A 248 -13.55 -7.67 -8.50
N GLN A 249 -13.10 -8.52 -9.43
CA GLN A 249 -13.74 -8.73 -10.74
C GLN A 249 -15.18 -9.25 -10.63
N THR A 250 -15.54 -9.91 -9.52
CA THR A 250 -16.92 -10.39 -9.29
C THR A 250 -17.83 -9.36 -8.62
N ARG A 251 -17.29 -8.23 -8.17
CA ARG A 251 -18.05 -7.19 -7.47
C ARG A 251 -18.70 -6.25 -8.49
N HIS A 252 -20.01 -6.09 -8.39
CA HIS A 252 -20.73 -5.08 -9.14
C HIS A 252 -20.66 -3.74 -8.43
N ARG A 253 -19.71 -2.89 -8.82
CA ARG A 253 -19.59 -1.51 -8.29
C ARG A 253 -20.72 -0.66 -8.84
N ARG A 254 -21.60 -0.22 -7.95
CA ARG A 254 -22.78 0.58 -8.32
C ARG A 254 -22.66 2.06 -7.95
N PHE A 255 -21.70 2.44 -7.10
CA PHE A 255 -21.50 3.83 -6.64
C PHE A 255 -22.82 4.54 -6.23
N GLY A 256 -23.75 3.81 -5.62
CA GLY A 256 -25.08 4.33 -5.26
C GLY A 256 -26.12 4.42 -6.39
N GLY A 257 -25.76 4.11 -7.64
CA GLY A 257 -26.68 3.91 -8.76
C GLY A 257 -27.34 2.53 -8.77
N LEU A 258 -28.39 2.34 -9.59
CA LEU A 258 -29.14 1.07 -9.72
C LEU A 258 -28.44 0.07 -10.63
#